data_AF-A0A812YVE9-F1
#
_entry.id   AF-A0A812YVE9-F1
#
_cell.length_a   1.000
_cell.length_b   1.000
_cell.length_c   1.000
_cell.angle_alpha   90.00
_cell.angle_beta   90.00
_cell.angle_gamma   90.00
#
_symmetry.space_group_name_H-M   'P 1'
#
loop_
_entity.id
_entity.type
_entity.pdbx_description
1 polymer ?
#
loop_
_entity_poly.entity_id
_entity_poly.type
_entity_poly.pdbx_seq_one_letter_code
_entity_poly.pdbx_strand_id
1 'polypeptide(L)'
;MEFSNGALKAETQESVLAGSRVKIWSDSRDRKGFKGAMAEQVRDVYGLSKLVKPSWGDDTWILDVGGNLGITAIHLHIRAPKSKLLTLEPSPWNYILLRLNLLQNLEAAGQTVFALHGGFSATPGTLHGTHMFTNAWGSRNDDIFQPHRSIKGELSKHELGHFTAPLRTLEEVKAIMVSSISG
;
A
#
# COMPACT_ATOMS: atom_id res chain seq x y z
N MET A 1 -20.20 23.71 5.49
CA MET A 1 -20.14 22.35 4.91
C MET A 1 -19.84 21.43 6.07
N GLU A 2 -20.88 20.88 6.69
CA GLU A 2 -20.77 20.02 7.88
C GLU A 2 -20.44 18.60 7.43
N PHE A 3 -19.24 18.13 7.78
CA PHE A 3 -18.92 16.71 7.70
C PHE A 3 -19.68 16.02 8.82
N SER A 4 -20.68 15.20 8.48
CA SER A 4 -21.42 14.38 9.45
C SER A 4 -20.45 13.57 10.32
N ASN A 5 -20.68 13.61 11.64
CA ASN A 5 -19.93 13.03 12.77
C ASN A 5 -19.72 11.49 12.75
N GLY A 6 -19.22 10.94 11.64
CA GLY A 6 -18.76 9.57 11.52
C GLY A 6 -17.23 9.52 11.46
N ALA A 7 -16.53 10.11 12.43
CA ALA A 7 -15.07 10.20 12.44
C ALA A 7 -14.43 8.88 12.00
N LEU A 8 -13.62 8.94 10.93
CA LEU A 8 -12.75 7.86 10.51
C LEU A 8 -11.89 7.47 11.72
N LYS A 9 -12.14 6.29 12.30
CA LYS A 9 -11.34 5.78 13.42
C LYS A 9 -10.30 4.85 12.84
N ALA A 10 -9.05 5.31 12.82
CA ALA A 10 -7.90 4.44 12.63
C ALA A 10 -7.47 3.88 14.00
N GLU A 11 -7.17 2.58 14.06
CA GLU A 11 -6.65 1.92 15.25
C GLU A 11 -5.43 1.06 14.91
N THR A 12 -4.51 0.93 15.87
CA THR A 12 -3.38 0.01 15.75
C THR A 12 -3.78 -1.39 16.16
N GLN A 13 -3.36 -2.38 15.38
CA GLN A 13 -3.50 -3.80 15.70
C GLN A 13 -2.13 -4.49 15.62
N GLU A 14 -1.87 -5.39 16.56
CA GLU A 14 -0.63 -6.17 16.56
C GLU A 14 -0.72 -7.37 15.62
N SER A 15 0.38 -7.68 14.95
CA SER A 15 0.53 -8.85 14.09
C SER A 15 1.97 -9.36 14.09
N VAL A 16 2.22 -10.44 13.36
CA VAL A 16 3.56 -11.00 13.15
C VAL A 16 3.84 -11.10 11.65
N LEU A 17 4.92 -10.45 11.21
CA LEU A 17 5.43 -10.51 9.84
C LEU A 17 6.86 -11.01 9.85
N ALA A 18 7.15 -12.03 9.04
CA ALA A 18 8.49 -12.62 8.94
C ALA A 18 9.11 -13.02 10.30
N GLY A 19 8.29 -13.39 11.29
CA GLY A 19 8.74 -13.73 12.65
C GLY A 19 8.91 -12.53 13.59
N SER A 20 8.79 -11.29 13.10
CA SER A 20 8.86 -10.07 13.91
C SER A 20 7.46 -9.56 14.26
N ARG A 21 7.31 -9.04 15.48
CA ARG A 21 6.09 -8.35 15.91
C ARG A 21 6.00 -7.00 15.23
N VAL A 22 4.82 -6.68 14.70
CA VAL A 22 4.55 -5.41 14.02
C VAL A 22 3.24 -4.81 14.53
N LYS A 23 3.10 -3.49 14.39
CA LYS A 23 1.87 -2.75 14.69
C LYS A 23 1.35 -2.11 13.42
N ILE A 24 0.11 -2.42 13.07
CA ILE A 24 -0.55 -1.97 11.84
C ILE A 24 -1.74 -1.08 12.19
N TRP A 25 -1.63 0.18 11.82
CA TRP A 25 -2.74 1.12 11.70
C TRP A 25 -3.68 0.69 10.57
N SER A 26 -4.96 0.62 10.89
CA SER A 26 -6.04 0.27 9.98
C SER A 26 -7.30 1.04 10.36
N ASP A 27 -8.10 1.39 9.36
CA ASP A 27 -9.42 2.00 9.52
C ASP A 27 -10.56 0.98 9.49
N SER A 28 -10.25 -0.32 9.44
CA SER A 28 -11.25 -1.38 9.49
C SER A 28 -12.00 -1.34 10.82
N ARG A 29 -13.34 -1.26 10.72
CA ARG A 29 -14.25 -1.40 11.87
C ARG A 29 -14.56 -2.85 12.21
N ASP A 30 -14.31 -3.78 11.29
CA ASP A 30 -14.45 -5.22 11.52
C ASP A 30 -13.10 -5.82 11.89
N ARG A 31 -12.88 -5.98 13.20
CA ARG A 31 -11.65 -6.59 13.74
C ARG A 31 -11.50 -8.05 13.33
N LYS A 32 -12.60 -8.80 13.14
CA LYS A 32 -12.52 -10.22 12.73
C LYS A 32 -12.17 -10.32 11.25
N GLY A 33 -12.84 -9.53 10.41
CA GLY A 33 -12.52 -9.40 8.98
C GLY A 33 -11.09 -8.93 8.77
N PHE A 34 -10.63 -7.94 9.53
CA PHE A 34 -9.24 -7.47 9.48
C PHE A 34 -8.23 -8.59 9.80
N LYS A 35 -8.47 -9.39 10.85
CA LYS A 35 -7.60 -10.53 11.17
C LYS A 35 -7.56 -11.57 10.05
N GLY A 36 -8.70 -11.83 9.40
CA GLY A 36 -8.79 -12.71 8.24
C GLY A 36 -7.98 -12.19 7.05
N ALA A 37 -8.21 -10.93 6.66
CA ALA A 37 -7.47 -10.26 5.59
C ALA A 37 -5.97 -10.18 5.88
N MET A 38 -5.57 -9.89 7.13
CA MET A 38 -4.17 -9.93 7.54
C MET A 38 -3.57 -11.32 7.41
N ALA A 39 -4.30 -12.38 7.77
CA ALA A 39 -3.82 -13.75 7.59
C ALA A 39 -3.67 -14.15 6.11
N GLU A 40 -4.52 -13.61 5.22
CA GLU A 40 -4.38 -13.74 3.78
C GLU A 40 -3.16 -12.99 3.26
N GLN A 41 -3.03 -11.70 3.58
CA GLN A 41 -1.86 -10.92 3.18
C GLN A 41 -0.55 -11.51 3.69
N VAL A 42 -0.53 -11.98 4.93
CA VAL A 42 0.64 -12.68 5.50
C VAL A 42 0.99 -13.90 4.64
N ARG A 43 0.01 -14.69 4.20
CA ARG A 43 0.23 -15.87 3.32
C ARG A 43 0.73 -15.47 1.93
N ASP A 44 0.16 -14.44 1.33
CA ASP A 44 0.60 -13.95 0.01
C ASP A 44 2.04 -13.43 0.06
N VAL A 45 2.35 -12.68 1.12
CA VAL A 45 3.69 -12.19 1.39
C VAL A 45 4.66 -13.35 1.71
N TYR A 46 4.23 -14.44 2.34
CA TYR A 46 5.04 -15.66 2.44
C TYR A 46 5.34 -16.28 1.06
N GLY A 47 4.44 -16.16 0.08
CA GLY A 47 4.72 -16.50 -1.31
C GLY A 47 5.89 -15.67 -1.88
N LEU A 48 5.86 -14.36 -1.63
CA LEU A 48 6.94 -13.43 -2.02
C LEU A 48 8.25 -13.73 -1.30
N SER A 49 8.22 -14.23 -0.06
CA SER A 49 9.42 -14.55 0.71
C SER A 49 10.31 -15.63 0.05
N LYS A 50 9.76 -16.43 -0.87
CA LYS A 50 10.53 -17.39 -1.68
C LYS A 50 11.31 -16.73 -2.81
N LEU A 51 10.88 -15.55 -3.25
CA LEU A 51 11.50 -14.78 -4.32
C LEU A 51 12.56 -13.81 -3.79
N VAL A 52 12.36 -13.32 -2.56
CA VAL A 52 13.25 -12.37 -1.89
C VAL A 52 14.46 -13.12 -1.34
N LYS A 53 15.65 -12.78 -1.84
CA LYS A 53 16.89 -13.39 -1.38
C LYS A 53 17.51 -12.51 -0.30
N PRO A 54 18.00 -13.08 0.83
CA PRO A 54 18.75 -12.32 1.83
C PRO A 54 20.00 -11.62 1.28
N SER A 55 20.50 -12.08 0.13
CA SER A 55 21.62 -11.50 -0.59
C SER A 55 21.27 -10.19 -1.34
N TRP A 56 20.01 -9.79 -1.40
CA TRP A 56 19.62 -8.50 -1.96
C TRP A 56 20.17 -7.38 -1.05
N GLY A 57 21.17 -6.66 -1.56
CA GLY A 57 21.95 -5.66 -0.81
C GLY A 57 21.57 -4.21 -1.17
N ASP A 58 22.46 -3.30 -0.81
CA ASP A 58 22.28 -1.84 -0.92
C ASP A 58 22.08 -1.32 -2.36
N ASP A 59 22.50 -2.12 -3.35
CA ASP A 59 22.34 -1.85 -4.79
C ASP A 59 21.01 -2.38 -5.36
N THR A 60 20.21 -3.09 -4.56
CA THR A 60 18.93 -3.65 -5.00
C THR A 60 17.80 -2.70 -4.66
N TRP A 61 17.05 -2.32 -5.68
CA TRP A 61 15.78 -1.61 -5.53
C TRP A 61 14.60 -2.53 -5.72
N ILE A 62 13.62 -2.40 -4.83
CA ILE A 62 12.35 -3.13 -4.87
C ILE A 62 11.23 -2.12 -5.09
N LEU A 63 10.38 -2.39 -6.08
CA LEU A 63 9.19 -1.60 -6.38
C LEU A 63 7.94 -2.36 -5.95
N ASP A 64 7.17 -1.80 -5.02
CA ASP A 64 5.91 -2.34 -4.51
C ASP A 64 4.75 -1.49 -5.03
N VAL A 65 3.97 -2.03 -5.97
CA VAL A 65 2.86 -1.31 -6.61
C VAL A 65 1.55 -1.71 -5.94
N GLY A 66 0.83 -0.73 -5.38
CA GLY A 66 -0.38 -0.98 -4.59
C GLY A 66 -0.05 -1.32 -3.13
N GLY A 67 0.80 -0.51 -2.51
CA GLY A 67 1.31 -0.73 -1.16
C GLY A 67 0.24 -0.89 -0.07
N ASN A 68 -0.95 -0.35 -0.30
CA ASN A 68 -2.12 -0.43 0.58
C ASN A 68 -1.78 0.02 2.01
N LEU A 69 -1.73 -0.89 3.00
CA LEU A 69 -1.36 -0.57 4.39
C LEU A 69 0.14 -0.74 4.67
N GLY A 70 0.95 -1.10 3.66
CA GLY A 70 2.40 -1.27 3.78
C GLY A 70 2.85 -2.65 4.28
N ILE A 71 1.98 -3.66 4.32
CA ILE A 71 2.30 -4.99 4.86
C ILE A 71 3.43 -5.67 4.06
N THR A 72 3.34 -5.62 2.74
CA THR A 72 4.37 -6.13 1.83
C THR A 72 5.69 -5.38 2.03
N ALA A 73 5.66 -4.04 2.03
CA ALA A 73 6.83 -3.21 2.26
C ALA A 73 7.54 -3.51 3.59
N ILE A 74 6.79 -3.62 4.70
CA ILE A 74 7.35 -3.97 6.01
C ILE A 74 8.00 -5.35 5.99
N HIS A 75 7.33 -6.35 5.41
CA HIS A 75 7.88 -7.69 5.33
C HIS A 75 9.17 -7.74 4.49
N LEU A 76 9.17 -7.07 3.34
CA LEU A 76 10.33 -6.99 2.45
C LEU A 76 11.51 -6.35 3.15
N HIS A 77 11.27 -5.26 3.89
CA HIS A 77 12.30 -4.62 4.70
C HIS A 77 12.86 -5.55 5.79
N ILE A 78 12.02 -6.31 6.50
CA ILE A 78 12.50 -7.29 7.50
C ILE A 78 13.38 -8.38 6.85
N ARG A 79 13.03 -8.83 5.65
CA ARG A 79 13.73 -9.92 4.95
C ARG A 79 14.99 -9.48 4.21
N ALA A 80 14.99 -8.27 3.69
CA ALA A 80 16.07 -7.69 2.91
C ALA A 80 16.36 -6.26 3.41
N PRO A 81 16.85 -6.11 4.65
CA PRO A 81 16.96 -4.81 5.33
C PRO A 81 17.93 -3.83 4.68
N LYS A 82 18.82 -4.34 3.80
CA LYS A 82 19.76 -3.54 3.02
C LYS A 82 19.19 -3.06 1.69
N SER A 83 18.12 -3.70 1.20
CA SER A 83 17.49 -3.28 -0.05
C SER A 83 16.80 -1.94 0.11
N LYS A 84 16.80 -1.14 -0.96
CA LYS A 84 15.99 0.07 -1.04
C LYS A 84 14.61 -0.31 -1.57
N LEU A 85 13.56 0.19 -0.95
CA LEU A 85 12.18 -0.12 -1.31
C LEU A 85 11.44 1.16 -1.62
N LEU A 86 10.73 1.17 -2.74
CA LEU A 86 9.77 2.21 -3.09
C LEU A 86 8.39 1.56 -3.20
N THR A 87 7.44 2.02 -2.39
CA THR A 87 6.04 1.57 -2.45
C THR A 87 5.13 2.70 -2.96
N LEU A 88 4.21 2.36 -3.86
CA LEU A 88 3.21 3.28 -4.42
C LEU A 88 1.82 2.91 -3.94
N GLU A 89 1.08 3.89 -3.43
CA GLU A 89 -0.32 3.72 -3.04
C GLU A 89 -1.18 4.85 -3.61
N PRO A 90 -2.18 4.54 -4.46
CA PRO A 90 -2.98 5.57 -5.10
C PRO A 90 -4.13 6.09 -4.22
N SER A 91 -4.64 5.34 -3.24
CA SER A 91 -5.68 5.86 -2.36
C SER A 91 -5.06 6.81 -1.31
N PRO A 92 -5.50 8.07 -1.21
CA PRO A 92 -4.95 9.02 -0.24
C PRO A 92 -5.01 8.54 1.21
N TRP A 93 -6.10 7.88 1.58
CA TRP A 93 -6.30 7.41 2.97
C TRP A 93 -5.38 6.22 3.30
N ASN A 94 -5.38 5.18 2.45
CA ASN A 94 -4.40 4.10 2.52
C ASN A 94 -2.96 4.62 2.53
N TYR A 95 -2.63 5.61 1.69
CA TYR A 95 -1.29 6.20 1.67
C TYR A 95 -0.91 6.83 3.03
N ILE A 96 -1.84 7.52 3.68
CA ILE A 96 -1.62 8.04 5.04
C ILE A 96 -1.37 6.89 6.02
N LEU A 97 -2.21 5.85 6.01
CA LEU A 97 -2.05 4.68 6.90
C LEU A 97 -0.75 3.92 6.63
N LEU A 98 -0.38 3.76 5.37
CA LEU A 98 0.89 3.19 4.93
C LEU A 98 2.05 3.97 5.52
N ARG A 99 2.06 5.30 5.39
CA ARG A 99 3.13 6.16 5.93
C ARG A 99 3.26 6.00 7.44
N LEU A 100 2.12 5.96 8.16
CA LEU A 100 2.10 5.70 9.60
C LEU A 100 2.65 4.31 9.95
N ASN A 101 2.30 3.29 9.16
CA ASN A 101 2.79 1.92 9.36
C ASN A 101 4.29 1.78 9.08
N LEU A 102 4.79 2.43 8.03
CA LEU A 102 6.23 2.46 7.75
C LEU A 102 6.97 3.17 8.87
N LEU A 103 6.50 4.33 9.33
CA LEU A 103 7.11 5.03 10.47
C LEU A 103 7.11 4.14 11.71
N GLN A 104 5.94 3.61 12.10
CA GLN A 104 5.76 2.81 13.30
C GLN A 104 6.67 1.58 13.37
N ASN A 105 7.01 0.98 12.23
CA ASN A 105 7.74 -0.29 12.19
C ASN A 105 9.19 -0.14 11.68
N LEU A 106 9.54 0.94 10.99
CA LEU A 106 10.81 1.07 10.26
C LEU A 106 11.62 2.32 10.63
N GLU A 107 11.11 3.22 11.48
CA GLU A 107 11.79 4.48 11.86
C GLU A 107 13.21 4.29 12.39
N ALA A 108 13.49 3.18 13.08
CA ALA A 108 14.82 2.86 13.60
C ALA A 108 15.81 2.33 12.54
N ALA A 109 15.36 2.00 11.33
CA ALA A 109 16.14 1.20 10.38
C ALA A 109 16.97 2.01 9.36
N GLY A 110 16.94 3.35 9.42
CA GLY A 110 17.68 4.20 8.48
C GLY A 110 17.11 4.13 7.07
N GLN A 111 16.29 5.11 6.69
CA GLN A 111 15.73 5.45 5.38
C GLN A 111 16.00 4.50 4.18
N THR A 112 15.52 3.26 4.23
CA THR A 112 15.55 2.33 3.08
C THR A 112 14.18 2.12 2.46
N VAL A 113 13.12 2.70 3.02
CA VAL A 113 11.76 2.57 2.51
C VAL A 113 11.12 3.92 2.22
N PHE A 114 10.76 4.11 0.95
CA PHE A 114 10.12 5.30 0.41
C PHE A 114 8.67 4.99 0.04
N ALA A 115 7.78 5.94 0.26
CA ALA A 115 6.38 5.81 -0.10
C ALA A 115 5.93 7.00 -0.94
N LEU A 116 5.27 6.70 -2.06
CA LEU A 116 4.72 7.70 -2.97
C LEU A 116 3.20 7.54 -3.12
N HIS A 117 2.52 8.67 -3.09
CA HIS A 117 1.11 8.72 -3.44
C HIS A 117 0.97 8.69 -4.98
N GLY A 118 0.33 7.66 -5.51
CA GLY A 118 0.16 7.46 -6.95
C GLY A 118 0.03 6.01 -7.35
N GLY A 119 -0.27 5.78 -8.63
CA GLY A 119 -0.24 4.48 -9.27
C GLY A 119 0.92 4.34 -10.25
N PHE A 120 1.08 3.14 -10.79
CA PHE A 120 2.08 2.83 -11.82
C PHE A 120 1.38 2.50 -13.14
N SER A 121 1.90 3.03 -14.24
CA SER A 121 1.39 2.79 -15.59
C SER A 121 2.52 2.87 -16.62
N ALA A 122 2.29 2.30 -17.81
CA ALA A 122 3.20 2.46 -18.94
C ALA A 122 3.24 3.89 -19.46
N THR A 123 2.17 4.65 -19.25
CA THR A 123 2.02 6.05 -19.67
C THR A 123 1.64 6.93 -18.48
N PRO A 124 2.08 8.20 -18.44
CA PRO A 124 1.60 9.15 -17.43
C PRO A 124 0.09 9.35 -17.56
N GLY A 125 -0.57 9.64 -16.45
CA GLY A 125 -2.01 9.85 -16.45
C GLY A 125 -2.59 10.12 -15.07
N THR A 126 -3.92 10.04 -14.97
CA THR A 126 -4.64 10.13 -13.70
C THR A 126 -5.40 8.83 -13.49
N LEU A 127 -5.18 8.20 -12.35
CA LEU A 127 -5.98 7.07 -11.88
C LEU A 127 -7.21 7.62 -11.18
N HIS A 128 -8.38 7.09 -11.55
CA HIS A 128 -9.62 7.31 -10.83
C HIS A 128 -9.97 6.05 -10.03
N GLY A 129 -10.17 6.22 -8.73
CA GLY A 129 -10.44 5.11 -7.81
C GLY A 129 -11.58 5.41 -6.86
N THR A 130 -12.09 4.35 -6.25
CA THR A 130 -12.98 4.42 -5.08
C THR A 130 -12.24 3.84 -3.90
N HIS A 131 -12.36 4.50 -2.76
CA HIS A 131 -11.99 3.91 -1.49
C HIS A 131 -13.24 3.25 -0.91
N MET A 132 -13.25 1.94 -0.75
CA MET A 132 -14.24 1.28 0.11
C MET A 132 -13.56 0.76 1.39
N PHE A 133 -14.38 0.33 2.34
CA PHE A 133 -13.89 -0.33 3.55
C PHE A 133 -13.61 -1.82 3.30
N THR A 134 -12.58 -2.32 3.97
CA THR A 134 -12.32 -3.75 4.30
C THR A 134 -11.89 -4.73 3.23
N ASN A 135 -12.21 -4.59 1.94
CA ASN A 135 -11.90 -5.66 0.98
C ASN A 135 -11.33 -5.12 -0.33
N ALA A 136 -10.09 -5.52 -0.65
CA ALA A 136 -9.43 -5.52 -1.97
C ALA A 136 -9.87 -4.44 -3.00
N TRP A 137 -8.96 -3.52 -3.31
CA TRP A 137 -9.21 -2.37 -4.19
C TRP A 137 -8.90 -2.68 -5.66
N GLY A 138 -9.91 -2.53 -6.53
CA GLY A 138 -9.72 -2.46 -7.97
C GLY A 138 -9.39 -1.03 -8.41
N SER A 139 -8.36 -0.87 -9.24
CA SER A 139 -8.08 0.37 -9.95
C SER A 139 -8.76 0.36 -11.33
N ARG A 140 -9.27 1.51 -11.77
CA ARG A 140 -9.79 1.68 -13.13
C ARG A 140 -8.76 2.45 -13.95
N ASN A 141 -8.29 1.84 -15.03
CA ASN A 141 -7.55 2.52 -16.09
C ASN A 141 -8.54 2.74 -17.23
N ASP A 142 -8.78 3.99 -17.61
CA ASP A 142 -9.87 4.32 -18.54
C ASP A 142 -9.66 3.80 -19.98
N ASP A 143 -8.48 3.25 -20.29
CA ASP A 143 -8.11 2.76 -21.63
C ASP A 143 -8.35 1.27 -21.91
N ILE A 144 -8.72 0.44 -20.92
CA ILE A 144 -8.96 -1.01 -21.14
C ILE A 144 -10.25 -1.44 -20.45
N PHE A 145 -11.33 -1.52 -21.23
CA PHE A 145 -12.63 -2.02 -20.78
C PHE A 145 -12.58 -3.54 -20.61
N GLN A 146 -12.28 -4.02 -19.41
CA GLN A 146 -12.71 -5.36 -18.97
C GLN A 146 -13.54 -5.24 -17.68
N PRO A 147 -14.85 -5.56 -17.76
CA PRO A 147 -15.74 -5.40 -16.63
C PRO A 147 -15.49 -6.53 -15.61
N HIS A 148 -14.81 -6.22 -14.50
CA HIS A 148 -15.08 -6.96 -13.28
C HIS A 148 -16.42 -6.51 -12.72
N ARG A 149 -17.43 -7.37 -12.92
CA ARG A 149 -18.79 -7.38 -12.34
C ARG A 149 -19.35 -6.00 -11.95
N SER A 150 -20.06 -5.42 -12.91
CA SER A 150 -21.31 -4.66 -12.71
C SER A 150 -21.56 -4.13 -11.29
N ILE A 151 -21.16 -2.89 -11.03
CA ILE A 151 -21.91 -2.03 -10.10
C ILE A 151 -23.23 -1.70 -10.80
N LYS A 152 -24.22 -2.58 -10.64
CA LYS A 152 -25.62 -2.20 -10.85
C LYS A 152 -26.00 -1.32 -9.66
N GLY A 153 -26.02 -0.01 -9.88
CA GLY A 153 -27.08 0.87 -9.40
C GLY A 153 -27.38 1.02 -7.91
N GLU A 154 -26.57 0.49 -6.99
CA GLU A 154 -26.70 0.76 -5.56
C GLU A 154 -25.34 1.08 -4.97
N LEU A 155 -25.15 2.31 -4.50
CA LEU A 155 -24.03 2.70 -3.64
C LEU A 155 -24.07 1.76 -2.42
N SER A 156 -23.22 0.73 -2.43
CA SER A 156 -23.09 -0.13 -1.26
C SER A 156 -22.64 0.75 -0.08
N LYS A 157 -23.17 0.49 1.12
CA LYS A 157 -22.96 1.28 2.35
C LYS A 157 -21.50 1.35 2.84
N HIS A 158 -20.53 1.02 1.99
CA HIS A 158 -19.12 0.83 2.28
C HIS A 158 -18.19 1.74 1.47
N GLU A 159 -18.70 2.49 0.48
CA GLU A 159 -17.92 3.49 -0.27
C GLU A 159 -17.72 4.76 0.57
N LEU A 160 -16.45 5.14 0.76
CA LEU A 160 -16.06 6.32 1.54
C LEU A 160 -15.77 7.55 0.70
N GLY A 161 -15.54 7.37 -0.60
CA GLY A 161 -15.31 8.47 -1.53
C GLY A 161 -14.56 8.05 -2.79
N HIS A 162 -14.72 8.86 -3.84
CA HIS A 162 -13.88 8.80 -5.03
C HIS A 162 -12.58 9.56 -4.80
N PHE A 163 -11.50 9.08 -5.40
CA PHE A 163 -10.21 9.77 -5.36
C PHE A 163 -9.55 9.75 -6.75
N THR A 164 -8.58 10.66 -6.90
CA THR A 164 -7.69 10.70 -8.06
C THR A 164 -6.25 10.62 -7.59
N ALA A 165 -5.41 9.92 -8.34
CA ALA A 165 -3.98 9.83 -8.06
C ALA A 165 -3.16 9.91 -9.35
N PRO A 166 -1.93 10.47 -9.32
CA PRO A 166 -1.08 10.47 -10.51
C PRO A 166 -0.67 9.04 -10.88
N LEU A 167 -0.76 8.69 -12.16
CA LEU A 167 -0.10 7.51 -12.72
C LEU A 167 1.31 7.89 -13.14
N ARG A 168 2.29 7.14 -12.64
CA ARG A 168 3.70 7.36 -12.91
C ARG A 168 4.27 6.25 -13.79
N THR A 169 5.14 6.64 -14.69
CA THR A 169 5.95 5.76 -15.54
C THR A 169 7.15 5.19 -14.79
N LEU A 170 7.80 4.19 -15.39
CA LEU A 170 9.03 3.63 -14.85
C LEU A 170 10.16 4.65 -14.78
N GLU A 171 10.26 5.53 -15.77
CA GLU A 171 11.25 6.59 -15.87
C GLU A 171 11.09 7.60 -14.73
N GLU A 172 9.86 8.03 -14.45
CA GLU A 172 9.56 8.93 -13.33
C GLU A 172 9.84 8.27 -11.98
N VAL A 173 9.46 7.01 -11.83
CA VAL A 173 9.73 6.21 -10.62
C VAL A 173 11.24 6.09 -10.39
N LYS A 174 12.02 5.75 -11.43
CA LYS A 174 13.48 5.68 -11.36
C LYS A 174 14.12 7.02 -11.02
N ALA A 175 13.64 8.13 -11.60
CA ALA A 175 14.16 9.46 -11.31
C ALA A 175 13.99 9.80 -9.82
N ILE A 176 12.84 9.46 -9.23
CA ILE A 176 12.60 9.65 -7.80
C ILE A 176 13.56 8.80 -6.98
N MET A 177 13.69 7.51 -7.31
CA MET A 177 14.59 6.58 -6.62
C MET A 177 16.04 7.09 -6.59
N VAL A 178 16.53 7.63 -7.71
CA VAL A 178 17.88 8.22 -7.80
C VAL A 178 17.99 9.48 -6.92
N SER A 179 17.00 10.38 -6.97
CA SER A 179 17.03 11.63 -6.20
C SER A 179 17.03 11.40 -4.67
N SER A 180 16.39 10.32 -4.21
CA SER A 180 16.31 9.96 -2.80
C SER A 180 17.60 9.37 -2.21
N ILE A 181 18.64 9.14 -3.02
CA ILE A 181 19.97 8.69 -2.56
C ILE A 181 20.88 9.87 -2.20
N SER A 182 20.61 11.05 -2.76
CA SER A 182 21.50 12.22 -2.73
C SER A 182 21.20 13.27 -1.65
N GLY A 183 20.23 13.01 -0.76
CA GLY A 183 19.86 13.89 0.36
C GLY A 183 20.06 13.19 1.68
#